data_AF-A0A7V4SPM7-F1
#
_entry.id   AF-A0A7V4SPM7-F1
#
_cell.length_a   1.000
_cell.length_b   1.000
_cell.length_c   1.000
_cell.angle_alpha   90.00
_cell.angle_beta   90.00
_cell.angle_gamma   90.00
#
_symmetry.space_group_name_H-M   'P 1'
#
loop_
_entity.id
_entity.type
_entity.pdbx_description
1 polymer ?
#
loop_
_entity_poly.entity_id
_entity_poly.type
_entity_poly.pdbx_seq_one_letter_code
_entity_poly.pdbx_strand_id
1 'polypeptide(L)'
;MNGRTAIIPLSLAALALAGVLAFRPASQPSVAQAVGPELAVYNQGVALVKETRTLPLKAGAQSVVIKDVAAQIDPSSVQIRSLTDPSGLSVIEQNFEYDLVGAERLLSKYVDQPIQVVTKDGSKYAGTLLSSAGDITLRDEKGQIVVVSGAEVRDFSFPKLPEGLITRPSLVWLVQAAKDGSQDVELTYLTGGLSWAANYVLLLAKDGKSVDLDGWVTL
;
A
#
# COMPACT_ATOMS: atom_id res chain seq x y z
N MET A 1 -63.34 75.34 -19.51
CA MET A 1 -62.73 75.29 -18.16
C MET A 1 -62.30 73.84 -17.91
N ASN A 2 -60.99 73.60 -17.94
CA ASN A 2 -60.17 72.46 -17.47
C ASN A 2 -60.77 71.02 -17.49
N GLY A 3 -60.16 69.99 -18.08
CA GLY A 3 -58.85 69.89 -18.71
C GLY A 3 -58.46 68.45 -19.11
N ARG A 4 -57.53 68.40 -20.06
CA ARG A 4 -56.36 67.48 -20.21
C ARG A 4 -56.60 65.97 -20.39
N THR A 5 -56.50 65.58 -21.66
CA THR A 5 -55.94 64.31 -22.15
C THR A 5 -54.61 63.94 -21.48
N ALA A 6 -54.45 62.66 -21.12
CA ALA A 6 -53.16 62.02 -20.89
C ALA A 6 -53.17 60.59 -21.45
N ILE A 7 -52.26 60.36 -22.40
CA ILE A 7 -51.88 59.08 -22.98
C ILE A 7 -50.92 58.42 -21.97
N ILE A 8 -51.15 57.15 -21.60
CA ILE A 8 -50.20 56.35 -20.82
C ILE A 8 -49.66 55.23 -21.73
N PRO A 9 -48.33 55.07 -21.87
CA PRO A 9 -47.74 54.07 -22.74
C PRO A 9 -47.58 52.70 -22.07
N LEU A 10 -47.64 51.68 -22.93
CA LEU A 10 -47.07 50.33 -22.90
C LEU A 10 -46.20 49.94 -21.69
N SER A 11 -46.54 48.83 -21.04
CA SER A 11 -45.58 48.03 -20.27
C SER A 11 -45.93 46.54 -20.38
N LEU A 12 -45.07 45.82 -21.08
CA LEU A 12 -45.08 44.39 -21.34
C LEU A 12 -44.70 43.66 -20.04
N ALA A 13 -45.65 43.03 -19.37
CA ALA A 13 -45.38 42.21 -18.18
C ALA A 13 -44.97 40.80 -18.63
N ALA A 14 -43.66 40.57 -18.73
CA ALA A 14 -43.09 39.24 -18.86
C ALA A 14 -43.27 38.48 -17.54
N LEU A 15 -44.18 37.50 -17.51
CA LEU A 15 -44.35 36.59 -16.39
C LEU A 15 -43.25 35.52 -16.45
N ALA A 16 -42.08 35.83 -15.87
CA ALA A 16 -41.02 34.85 -15.66
C ALA A 16 -41.44 33.92 -14.51
N LEU A 17 -41.92 32.72 -14.85
CA LEU A 17 -42.11 31.63 -13.90
C LEU A 17 -40.73 31.07 -13.53
N ALA A 18 -40.04 31.73 -12.60
CA ALA A 18 -38.82 31.22 -12.00
C ALA A 18 -39.18 30.06 -11.05
N GLY A 19 -39.26 28.85 -11.60
CA GLY A 19 -39.24 27.62 -10.80
C GLY A 19 -37.87 27.52 -10.14
N VAL A 20 -37.77 27.92 -8.87
CA VAL A 20 -36.58 27.70 -8.05
C VAL A 20 -36.47 26.20 -7.80
N LEU A 21 -35.72 25.50 -8.65
CA LEU A 21 -35.15 24.21 -8.30
C LEU A 21 -34.16 24.47 -7.16
N ALA A 22 -34.65 24.35 -5.92
CA ALA A 22 -33.82 24.36 -4.75
C ALA A 22 -32.92 23.11 -4.82
N PHE A 23 -31.71 23.28 -5.35
CA PHE A 23 -30.61 22.35 -5.13
C PHE A 23 -30.39 22.29 -3.63
N ARG A 24 -30.96 21.27 -2.98
CA ARG A 24 -30.58 20.92 -1.63
C ARG A 24 -29.16 20.35 -1.73
N PRO A 25 -28.13 21.00 -1.15
CA PRO A 25 -26.84 20.34 -1.05
C PRO A 25 -27.07 19.05 -0.28
N ALA A 26 -26.69 17.92 -0.89
CA ALA A 26 -26.69 16.65 -0.21
C ALA A 26 -25.88 16.81 1.08
N SER A 27 -26.47 16.44 2.21
CA SER A 27 -25.78 16.43 3.51
C SER A 27 -24.54 15.57 3.34
N GLN A 28 -23.36 16.19 3.25
CA GLN A 28 -22.11 15.45 3.28
C GLN A 28 -22.09 14.70 4.61
N PRO A 29 -21.91 13.36 4.61
CA PRO A 29 -21.64 12.68 5.86
C PRO A 29 -20.40 13.34 6.45
N SER A 30 -20.51 13.80 7.71
CA SER A 30 -19.37 14.21 8.52
C SER A 30 -18.50 12.98 8.70
N VAL A 31 -17.59 12.73 7.77
CA VAL A 31 -16.56 11.71 7.93
C VAL A 31 -15.68 12.20 9.07
N ALA A 32 -15.72 11.51 10.20
CA ALA A 32 -14.73 11.67 11.24
C ALA A 32 -13.35 11.68 10.57
N GLN A 33 -12.51 12.68 10.85
CA GLN A 33 -11.14 12.71 10.37
C GLN A 33 -10.38 11.53 10.98
N ALA A 34 -10.45 10.38 10.31
CA ALA A 34 -9.55 9.29 10.57
C ALA A 34 -8.19 9.75 10.07
N VAL A 35 -7.24 9.95 10.99
CA VAL A 35 -5.82 10.04 10.67
C VAL A 35 -5.37 8.63 10.30
N GLY A 36 -5.81 8.17 9.14
CA GLY A 36 -5.47 6.89 8.53
C GLY A 36 -4.86 7.13 7.14
N PRO A 37 -4.32 6.10 6.50
CA PRO A 37 -3.76 6.21 5.16
C PRO A 37 -4.80 6.75 4.17
N GLU A 38 -4.42 7.75 3.38
CA GLU A 38 -5.18 8.22 2.23
C GLU A 38 -4.95 7.24 1.08
N LEU A 39 -6.04 6.76 0.47
CA LEU A 39 -6.00 5.78 -0.61
C LEU A 39 -6.77 6.32 -1.83
N ALA A 40 -6.09 6.42 -2.98
CA ALA A 40 -6.72 6.67 -4.26
C ALA A 40 -6.58 5.42 -5.15
N VAL A 41 -7.70 4.76 -5.44
CA VAL A 41 -7.72 3.53 -6.25
C VAL A 41 -8.05 3.89 -7.69
N TYR A 42 -7.20 3.48 -8.63
CA TYR A 42 -7.39 3.71 -10.05
C TYR A 42 -7.99 2.46 -10.70
N ASN A 43 -8.59 2.67 -11.87
CA ASN A 43 -8.92 1.55 -12.74
C ASN A 43 -7.60 0.86 -13.17
N GLN A 44 -7.63 -0.44 -13.46
CA GLN A 44 -6.45 -1.29 -13.78
C GLN A 44 -5.63 -1.80 -12.58
N GLY A 45 -6.18 -1.83 -11.37
CA GLY A 45 -5.57 -2.57 -10.28
C GLY A 45 -4.43 -1.84 -9.55
N VAL A 46 -4.29 -0.53 -9.76
CA VAL A 46 -3.26 0.32 -9.15
C VAL A 46 -3.92 1.25 -8.13
N ALA A 47 -3.30 1.44 -6.98
CA ALA A 47 -3.70 2.45 -6.01
C ALA A 47 -2.51 3.29 -5.55
N LEU A 48 -2.73 4.57 -5.32
CA LEU A 48 -1.82 5.47 -4.62
C LEU A 48 -2.15 5.44 -3.13
N VAL A 49 -1.16 5.09 -2.32
CA VAL A 49 -1.21 5.14 -0.88
C VAL A 49 -0.41 6.34 -0.42
N LYS A 50 -0.96 7.10 0.50
CA LYS A 50 -0.28 8.21 1.17
C LYS A 50 -0.56 8.10 2.66
N GLU A 51 0.50 7.95 3.44
CA GLU A 51 0.39 7.75 4.88
C GLU A 51 1.40 8.59 5.64
N THR A 52 1.07 8.92 6.89
CA THR A 52 1.96 9.67 7.78
C THR A 52 2.49 8.72 8.85
N ARG A 53 3.81 8.74 9.06
CA ARG A 53 4.49 7.97 10.11
C ARG A 53 5.36 8.88 10.96
N THR A 54 5.38 8.64 12.26
CA THR A 54 6.31 9.33 13.18
C THR A 54 7.59 8.51 13.31
N LEU A 55 8.72 9.10 12.96
CA LEU A 55 10.04 8.47 13.03
C LEU A 55 10.89 9.13 14.12
N PRO A 56 11.43 8.37 15.08
CA PRO A 56 12.45 8.87 15.99
C PRO A 56 13.77 8.97 15.23
N LEU A 57 14.25 10.19 15.00
CA LEU A 57 15.49 10.45 14.25
C LEU A 57 16.56 11.02 15.16
N LYS A 58 17.81 10.59 14.94
CA LYS A 58 19.02 11.21 15.47
C LYS A 58 19.66 12.13 14.44
N ALA A 59 20.31 13.20 14.86
CA ALA A 59 21.12 14.04 13.98
C ALA A 59 22.25 13.20 13.39
N GLY A 60 22.49 13.33 12.08
CA GLY A 60 23.44 12.50 11.36
C GLY A 60 22.79 11.52 10.38
N ALA A 61 23.64 10.69 9.77
CA ALA A 61 23.22 9.59 8.92
C ALA A 61 22.81 8.39 9.77
N GLN A 62 21.64 7.81 9.48
CA GLN A 62 21.12 6.63 10.17
C GLN A 62 20.28 5.75 9.25
N SER A 63 20.22 4.46 9.56
CA SER A 63 19.34 3.52 8.87
C SER A 63 17.98 3.44 9.56
N VAL A 64 16.90 3.53 8.79
CA VAL A 64 15.52 3.43 9.25
C VAL A 64 14.83 2.32 8.48
N VAL A 65 14.15 1.43 9.21
CA VAL A 65 13.38 0.33 8.62
C VAL A 65 11.89 0.61 8.79
N ILE A 66 11.17 0.72 7.67
CA ILE A 66 9.73 0.88 7.62
C ILE A 66 9.09 -0.47 7.31
N LYS A 67 8.37 -1.00 8.29
CA LYS A 67 7.65 -2.27 8.19
C LYS A 67 6.19 -2.05 7.82
N ASP A 68 5.48 -3.14 7.50
CA ASP A 68 4.04 -3.13 7.21
C ASP A 68 3.70 -2.18 6.06
N VAL A 69 4.47 -2.26 4.97
CA VAL A 69 4.13 -1.64 3.69
C VAL A 69 3.34 -2.63 2.83
N ALA A 70 2.64 -2.13 1.81
CA ALA A 70 1.83 -2.98 0.95
C ALA A 70 2.67 -4.09 0.28
N ALA A 71 2.11 -5.29 0.20
CA ALA A 71 2.81 -6.45 -0.37
C ALA A 71 2.97 -6.41 -1.90
N GLN A 72 2.26 -5.51 -2.58
CA GLN A 72 2.42 -5.23 -4.01
C GLN A 72 2.86 -3.79 -4.26
N ILE A 73 3.57 -3.20 -3.31
CA ILE A 73 4.17 -1.87 -3.45
C ILE A 73 5.10 -1.84 -4.67
N ASP A 74 5.01 -0.76 -5.46
CA ASP A 74 5.99 -0.43 -6.49
C ASP A 74 7.15 0.34 -5.84
N PRO A 75 8.34 -0.26 -5.72
CA PRO A 75 9.47 0.34 -5.01
C PRO A 75 10.01 1.59 -5.68
N SER A 76 9.83 1.69 -7.01
CA SER A 76 10.29 2.82 -7.80
C SER A 76 9.42 4.07 -7.61
N SER A 77 8.21 3.89 -7.06
CA SER A 77 7.25 4.97 -6.82
C SER A 77 7.35 5.60 -5.43
N VAL A 78 8.14 5.01 -4.53
CA VAL A 78 8.22 5.41 -3.12
C VAL A 78 8.83 6.80 -3.01
N GLN A 79 8.11 7.70 -2.34
CA GLN A 79 8.54 9.05 -2.01
C GLN A 79 8.32 9.34 -0.53
N ILE A 80 9.26 10.09 0.04
CA ILE A 80 9.27 10.45 1.46
C ILE A 80 9.47 11.94 1.60
N ARG A 81 8.69 12.55 2.47
CA ARG A 81 8.80 13.95 2.80
C ARG A 81 8.63 14.15 4.30
N SER A 82 9.55 14.86 4.95
CA SER A 82 9.32 15.30 6.33
C SER A 82 8.28 16.40 6.35
N LEU A 83 7.25 16.24 7.18
CA LEU A 83 6.25 17.27 7.49
C LEU A 83 6.75 18.20 8.62
N THR A 84 7.62 17.69 9.50
CA THR A 84 8.19 18.45 10.62
C THR A 84 9.37 19.31 10.22
N ASP A 85 10.29 18.80 9.40
CA ASP A 85 11.47 19.52 8.92
C ASP A 85 11.78 19.16 7.44
N PRO A 86 11.05 19.75 6.48
CA PRO A 86 11.16 19.41 5.06
C PRO A 86 12.56 19.60 4.47
N SER A 87 13.35 20.52 5.03
CA SER A 87 14.72 20.81 4.58
C SER A 87 15.80 20.04 5.35
N GLY A 88 15.47 19.56 6.54
CA GLY A 88 16.43 18.92 7.45
C GLY A 88 16.46 17.40 7.36
N LEU A 89 15.54 16.77 6.62
CA LEU A 89 15.56 15.33 6.35
C LEU A 89 15.86 15.08 4.87
N SER A 90 16.91 14.32 4.59
CA SER A 90 17.23 13.86 3.24
C SER A 90 17.43 12.34 3.21
N VAL A 91 17.00 11.71 2.12
CA VAL A 91 17.21 10.27 1.88
C VAL A 91 18.47 10.13 1.06
N ILE A 92 19.49 9.48 1.62
CA ILE A 92 20.75 9.17 0.95
C ILE A 92 20.58 7.93 0.08
N GLU A 93 19.97 6.88 0.65
CA GLU A 93 19.78 5.60 0.00
C GLU A 93 18.39 5.04 0.32
N GLN A 94 17.77 4.43 -0.68
CA GLN A 94 16.51 3.71 -0.55
C GLN A 94 16.68 2.30 -1.07
N ASN A 95 16.55 1.32 -0.17
CA ASN A 95 16.53 -0.09 -0.50
C ASN A 95 15.15 -0.68 -0.20
N PHE A 96 14.62 -1.47 -1.11
CA PHE A 96 13.38 -2.20 -0.89
C PHE A 96 13.69 -3.68 -0.68
N GLU A 97 13.41 -4.14 0.52
CA GLU A 97 13.58 -5.55 0.88
C GLU A 97 12.22 -6.24 0.77
N TYR A 98 11.91 -6.65 -0.45
CA TYR A 98 10.83 -7.59 -0.72
C TYR A 98 11.38 -8.98 -0.77
N ASP A 99 11.42 -9.56 0.42
CA ASP A 99 11.98 -10.88 0.55
C ASP A 99 11.14 -11.72 1.46
N LEU A 100 9.92 -11.98 0.96
CA LEU A 100 9.06 -13.00 1.52
C LEU A 100 9.90 -14.26 1.70
N VAL A 101 9.83 -14.81 2.91
CA VAL A 101 10.49 -16.03 3.39
C VAL A 101 10.28 -17.20 2.43
N GLY A 102 11.00 -17.21 1.32
CA GLY A 102 11.11 -18.35 0.42
C GLY A 102 12.04 -19.36 1.08
N ALA A 103 11.70 -20.65 0.98
CA ALA A 103 12.54 -21.72 1.51
C ALA A 103 14.00 -21.54 1.07
N GLU A 104 14.25 -21.13 -0.17
CA GLU A 104 15.58 -20.86 -0.72
C GLU A 104 16.37 -19.80 0.03
N ARG A 105 15.77 -18.66 0.40
CA ARG A 105 16.49 -17.58 1.07
C ARG A 105 16.66 -17.83 2.56
N LEU A 106 15.69 -18.52 3.15
CA LEU A 106 15.88 -19.08 4.48
C LEU A 106 17.08 -20.03 4.45
N LEU A 107 17.11 -21.00 3.54
CA LEU A 107 18.25 -21.93 3.38
C LEU A 107 19.56 -21.20 3.10
N SER A 108 19.55 -20.14 2.29
CA SER A 108 20.73 -19.31 2.03
C SER A 108 21.32 -18.68 3.30
N LYS A 109 20.46 -18.28 4.26
CA LYS A 109 20.89 -17.75 5.58
C LYS A 109 21.40 -18.83 6.53
N TYR A 110 21.06 -20.09 6.28
CA TYR A 110 21.51 -21.25 7.06
C TYR A 110 22.71 -21.97 6.45
N VAL A 111 23.34 -21.44 5.39
CA VAL A 111 24.65 -21.96 4.95
C VAL A 111 25.62 -21.87 6.14
N ASP A 112 26.37 -22.95 6.35
CA ASP A 112 27.24 -23.20 7.51
C ASP A 112 26.53 -23.31 8.86
N GLN A 113 25.20 -23.45 8.88
CA GLN A 113 24.41 -23.68 10.10
C GLN A 113 23.73 -25.07 10.10
N PRO A 114 23.42 -25.61 11.30
CA PRO A 114 22.74 -26.89 11.41
C PRO A 114 21.27 -26.79 11.00
N ILE A 115 20.84 -27.71 10.13
CA ILE A 115 19.45 -27.87 9.70
C ILE A 115 19.03 -29.35 9.73
N GLN A 116 17.72 -29.59 9.68
CA GLN A 116 17.15 -30.91 9.48
C GLN A 116 16.26 -30.93 8.22
N VAL A 117 16.42 -31.98 7.42
CA VAL A 117 15.68 -32.20 6.18
C VAL A 117 14.87 -33.48 6.32
N VAL A 118 13.58 -33.41 5.98
CA VAL A 118 12.69 -34.57 5.93
C VAL A 118 12.31 -34.82 4.48
N THR A 119 12.53 -36.04 4.02
CA THR A 119 12.23 -36.46 2.65
C THR A 119 10.85 -37.10 2.54
N LYS A 120 10.33 -37.26 1.32
CA LYS A 120 8.99 -37.79 1.04
C LYS A 120 8.78 -39.22 1.54
N ASP A 121 9.85 -40.02 1.56
CA ASP A 121 9.90 -41.38 2.10
C ASP A 121 9.90 -41.40 3.66
N GLY A 122 9.98 -40.24 4.31
CA GLY A 122 10.06 -40.09 5.76
C GLY A 122 11.47 -40.14 6.34
N SER A 123 12.50 -40.29 5.51
CA SER A 123 13.91 -40.28 5.95
C SER A 123 14.29 -38.88 6.45
N LYS A 124 14.99 -38.83 7.59
CA LYS A 124 15.43 -37.58 8.23
C LYS A 124 16.94 -37.47 8.17
N TYR A 125 17.41 -36.35 7.64
CA TYR A 125 18.83 -36.01 7.57
C TYR A 125 19.08 -34.77 8.42
N ALA A 126 20.10 -34.80 9.26
CA ALA A 126 20.51 -33.68 10.09
C ALA A 126 21.99 -33.40 9.89
N GLY A 127 22.36 -32.13 9.78
CA GLY A 127 23.73 -31.73 9.54
C GLY A 127 23.87 -30.25 9.24
N THR A 128 25.10 -29.80 9.01
CA THR A 128 25.41 -28.44 8.59
C THR A 128 25.11 -28.27 7.11
N LEU A 129 24.28 -27.30 6.75
CA LEU A 129 23.99 -26.99 5.35
C LEU A 129 25.20 -26.38 4.67
N LEU A 130 25.64 -26.98 3.57
CA LEU A 130 26.74 -26.46 2.75
C LEU A 130 26.23 -25.75 1.50
N SER A 131 25.12 -26.23 0.92
CA SER A 131 24.51 -25.64 -0.28
C SER A 131 23.04 -26.04 -0.39
N SER A 132 22.24 -25.15 -0.97
CA SER A 132 20.81 -25.34 -1.26
C SER A 132 20.42 -24.98 -2.70
N ALA A 133 21.39 -24.91 -3.61
CA ALA A 133 21.16 -24.60 -5.02
C ALA A 133 20.63 -25.83 -5.78
N GLY A 134 19.32 -26.04 -5.76
CA GLY A 134 18.64 -27.20 -6.35
C GLY A 134 18.64 -28.40 -5.41
N ASP A 135 19.81 -29.02 -5.21
CA ASP A 135 19.98 -30.11 -4.25
C ASP A 135 20.48 -29.60 -2.89
N ILE A 136 20.14 -30.33 -1.83
CA ILE A 136 20.52 -29.98 -0.46
C ILE A 136 21.75 -30.77 -0.06
N THR A 137 22.87 -30.08 0.12
CA THR A 137 24.13 -30.69 0.57
C THR A 137 24.32 -30.43 2.06
N LEU A 138 24.40 -31.49 2.85
CA LEU A 138 24.59 -31.47 4.30
C LEU A 138 25.92 -32.10 4.67
N ARG A 139 26.52 -31.64 5.76
CA ARG A 139 27.62 -32.33 6.46
C ARG A 139 27.09 -32.89 7.77
N ASP A 140 27.12 -34.21 7.93
CA ASP A 140 26.68 -34.84 9.18
C ASP A 140 27.69 -34.62 10.33
N GLU A 141 27.31 -35.02 11.54
CA GLU A 141 28.17 -34.91 12.73
C GLU A 141 29.46 -35.76 12.64
N LYS A 142 29.49 -36.76 11.75
CA LYS A 142 30.65 -37.62 11.47
C LYS A 142 31.54 -37.06 10.37
N GLY A 143 31.22 -35.89 9.82
CA GLY A 143 31.94 -35.23 8.73
C GLY A 143 31.63 -35.78 7.33
N GLN A 144 30.64 -36.66 7.19
CA GLN A 144 30.22 -37.20 5.89
C GLN A 144 29.37 -36.17 5.14
N ILE A 145 29.56 -36.10 3.82
CA ILE A 145 28.76 -35.25 2.95
C ILE A 145 27.56 -36.06 2.45
N VAL A 146 26.36 -35.57 2.77
CA VAL A 146 25.09 -36.16 2.33
C VAL A 146 24.45 -35.19 1.34
N VAL A 147 24.11 -35.68 0.16
CA VAL A 147 23.36 -34.92 -0.85
C VAL A 147 21.95 -35.47 -0.91
N VAL A 148 20.97 -34.61 -0.66
CA VAL A 148 19.55 -34.93 -0.72
C VAL A 148 18.96 -34.19 -1.93
N SER A 149 18.33 -34.94 -2.83
CA SER A 149 17.65 -34.35 -3.99
C SER A 149 16.56 -33.38 -3.52
N GLY A 150 16.60 -32.15 -4.02
CA GLY A 150 15.60 -31.14 -3.67
C GLY A 150 14.16 -31.58 -4.00
N ALA A 151 13.99 -32.40 -5.04
CA ALA A 151 12.70 -32.94 -5.45
C ALA A 151 12.12 -33.96 -4.46
N GLU A 152 12.97 -34.61 -3.66
CA GLU A 152 12.57 -35.59 -2.64
C GLU A 152 12.36 -34.95 -1.27
N VAL A 153 12.70 -33.68 -1.10
CA VAL A 153 12.46 -32.96 0.15
C VAL A 153 10.97 -32.68 0.32
N ARG A 154 10.48 -32.98 1.52
CA ARG A 154 9.12 -32.67 1.95
C ARG A 154 9.10 -31.46 2.87
N ASP A 155 9.91 -31.49 3.93
CA ASP A 155 9.95 -30.45 4.96
C ASP A 155 11.40 -30.06 5.32
N PHE A 156 11.59 -28.80 5.70
CA PHE A 156 12.79 -28.31 6.36
C PHE A 156 12.46 -27.94 7.81
N SER A 157 13.33 -28.32 8.74
CA SER A 157 13.24 -27.96 10.15
C SER A 157 14.52 -27.25 10.56
N PHE A 158 14.36 -26.10 11.20
CA PHE A 158 15.47 -25.26 11.61
C PHE A 158 15.43 -24.99 13.13
N PRO A 159 16.58 -24.98 13.82
CA PRO A 159 16.61 -24.91 15.28
C PRO A 159 16.18 -23.56 15.87
N LYS A 160 16.46 -22.44 15.20
CA LYS A 160 16.07 -21.07 15.62
C LYS A 160 16.01 -20.16 14.39
N LEU A 161 15.00 -19.28 14.28
CA LEU A 161 14.94 -18.33 13.16
C LEU A 161 16.20 -17.42 13.14
N PRO A 162 16.89 -17.26 12.00
CA PRO A 162 18.04 -16.36 11.88
C PRO A 162 17.65 -14.93 12.22
N GLU A 163 18.54 -14.20 12.88
CA GLU A 163 18.37 -12.77 13.10
C GLU A 163 18.39 -12.01 11.76
N GLY A 164 17.61 -10.93 11.66
CA GLY A 164 17.58 -10.09 10.45
C GLY A 164 16.76 -10.66 9.29
N LEU A 165 15.95 -11.70 9.50
CA LEU A 165 14.95 -12.11 8.52
C LEU A 165 13.78 -11.13 8.49
N ILE A 166 13.61 -10.51 7.33
CA ILE A 166 12.47 -9.66 7.04
C ILE A 166 11.33 -10.58 6.59
N THR A 167 10.38 -10.83 7.49
CA THR A 167 9.23 -11.72 7.22
C THR A 167 8.07 -11.01 6.53
N ARG A 168 8.17 -9.69 6.36
CA ARG A 168 7.16 -8.82 5.76
C ARG A 168 7.84 -7.77 4.89
N PRO A 169 7.26 -7.38 3.74
CA PRO A 169 7.76 -6.29 2.91
C PRO A 169 8.19 -5.10 3.77
N SER A 170 9.44 -4.67 3.61
CA SER A 170 10.01 -3.58 4.40
C SER A 170 10.85 -2.67 3.51
N LEU A 171 10.78 -1.37 3.77
CA LEU A 171 11.65 -0.37 3.16
C LEU A 171 12.79 -0.05 4.12
N VAL A 172 14.02 -0.08 3.63
CA VAL A 172 15.21 0.28 4.39
C VAL A 172 15.79 1.55 3.79
N TRP A 173 15.85 2.61 4.59
CA TRP A 173 16.36 3.91 4.15
C TRP A 173 17.61 4.28 4.93
N LEU A 174 18.62 4.79 4.23
CA LEU A 174 19.68 5.55 4.85
C LEU A 174 19.29 7.03 4.75
N VAL A 175 18.99 7.65 5.89
CA VAL A 175 18.56 9.05 5.96
C VAL A 175 19.57 9.90 6.69
N GLN A 176 19.70 11.16 6.29
CA GLN A 176 20.45 12.18 7.00
C GLN A 176 19.46 13.17 7.61
N ALA A 177 19.46 13.28 8.94
CA ALA A 177 18.67 14.27 9.66
C ALA A 177 19.57 15.40 10.21
N ALA A 178 19.09 16.64 10.16
CA ALA A 178 19.80 17.81 10.68
C ALA A 178 19.72 17.94 12.20
N LYS A 179 18.68 17.39 12.83
CA LYS A 179 18.39 17.51 14.27
C LYS A 179 17.87 16.19 14.83
N ASP A 180 18.12 15.99 16.12
CA ASP A 180 17.47 14.94 16.90
C ASP A 180 15.99 15.26 17.12
N GLY A 181 15.14 14.24 17.13
CA GLY A 181 13.74 14.35 17.50
C GLY A 181 12.82 13.42 16.71
N SER A 182 11.58 13.31 17.17
CA SER A 182 10.52 12.67 16.40
C SER A 182 10.09 13.59 15.27
N GLN A 183 10.10 13.09 14.03
CA GLN A 183 9.56 13.79 12.88
C GLN A 183 8.41 13.01 12.27
N ASP A 184 7.33 13.70 11.94
CA ASP A 184 6.28 13.16 11.11
C ASP A 184 6.73 13.20 9.65
N VAL A 185 6.72 12.04 9.01
CA VAL A 185 7.06 11.88 7.61
C VAL A 185 5.85 11.37 6.84
N GLU A 186 5.66 11.93 5.66
CA GLU A 186 4.68 11.48 4.68
C GLU A 186 5.37 10.50 3.74
N LEU A 187 4.82 9.30 3.65
CA LEU A 187 5.24 8.23 2.76
C LEU A 187 4.16 8.08 1.68
N THR A 188 4.55 8.26 0.41
CA THR A 188 3.67 8.11 -0.75
C THR A 188 4.21 7.03 -1.66
N TYR A 189 3.35 6.11 -2.11
CA TYR A 189 3.74 5.03 -3.02
C TYR A 189 2.55 4.48 -3.80
N LEU A 190 2.83 3.82 -4.92
CA LEU A 190 1.88 3.02 -5.68
C LEU A 190 1.89 1.57 -5.17
N THR A 191 0.73 0.92 -5.19
CA THR A 191 0.58 -0.52 -4.94
C THR A 191 -0.35 -1.14 -5.97
N GLY A 192 -0.09 -2.40 -6.32
CA GLY A 192 -1.01 -3.23 -7.07
C GLY A 192 -2.11 -3.85 -6.20
N GLY A 193 -3.04 -4.55 -6.86
CA GLY A 193 -3.97 -5.48 -6.23
C GLY A 193 -5.28 -4.87 -5.75
N LEU A 194 -5.48 -3.57 -5.97
CA LEU A 194 -6.69 -2.84 -5.59
C LEU A 194 -7.38 -2.33 -6.85
N SER A 195 -8.64 -2.71 -7.03
CA SER A 195 -9.46 -2.28 -8.17
C SER A 195 -10.83 -1.87 -7.68
N TRP A 196 -11.48 -0.94 -8.37
CA TRP A 196 -12.87 -0.61 -8.08
C TRP A 196 -13.71 -0.65 -9.36
N ALA A 197 -15.02 -0.84 -9.18
CA ALA A 197 -16.00 -0.77 -10.25
C ALA A 197 -17.21 0.05 -9.78
N ALA A 198 -17.79 0.84 -10.68
CA ALA A 198 -19.10 1.45 -10.47
C ALA A 198 -20.09 0.93 -11.50
N ASN A 199 -21.25 0.53 -11.02
CA ASN A 199 -22.35 0.10 -11.86
C ASN A 199 -23.50 1.08 -11.67
N TYR A 200 -24.16 1.42 -12.77
CA TYR A 200 -25.28 2.35 -12.80
C TYR A 200 -26.47 1.72 -13.51
N VAL A 201 -27.65 1.88 -12.95
CA VAL A 201 -28.92 1.47 -13.55
C VAL A 201 -29.78 2.69 -13.72
N LEU A 202 -30.23 2.94 -14.95
CA LEU A 202 -31.05 4.09 -15.32
C LEU A 202 -32.43 3.59 -15.74
N LEU A 203 -33.48 4.06 -15.04
CA LEU A 203 -34.86 3.74 -15.35
C LEU A 203 -35.55 4.97 -15.92
N LEU A 204 -36.03 4.88 -17.17
CA LEU A 204 -36.86 5.91 -17.78
C LEU A 204 -38.34 5.64 -17.47
N ALA A 205 -39.04 6.64 -16.95
CA ALA A 205 -40.47 6.54 -16.70
C ALA A 205 -41.27 6.38 -18.00
N LYS A 206 -42.46 5.76 -17.89
CA LYS A 206 -43.35 5.50 -19.05
C LYS A 206 -43.71 6.77 -19.84
N ASP A 207 -43.71 7.93 -19.20
CA ASP A 207 -44.02 9.21 -19.83
C ASP A 207 -42.83 9.84 -20.57
N GLY A 208 -41.63 9.24 -20.47
CA GLY A 208 -40.40 9.72 -21.07
C GLY A 208 -39.85 11.02 -20.47
N LYS A 209 -40.40 11.49 -19.34
CA LYS A 209 -40.07 12.81 -18.77
C LYS A 209 -39.30 12.75 -17.45
N SER A 210 -39.31 11.61 -16.78
CA SER A 210 -38.54 11.40 -15.55
C SER A 210 -37.62 10.19 -15.67
N VAL A 211 -36.48 10.30 -15.00
CA VAL A 211 -35.44 9.28 -14.96
C VAL A 211 -35.08 9.04 -13.50
N ASP A 212 -34.92 7.77 -13.15
CA ASP A 212 -34.31 7.34 -11.89
C ASP A 212 -32.93 6.75 -12.17
N LEU A 213 -31.96 7.00 -11.28
CA LEU A 213 -30.58 6.57 -11.44
C LEU A 213 -30.07 5.99 -10.12
N ASP A 214 -29.89 4.67 -10.12
CA ASP A 214 -29.23 3.95 -9.04
C ASP A 214 -27.78 3.69 -9.41
N GLY A 215 -26.88 3.79 -8.42
CA GLY A 215 -25.47 3.48 -8.61
C GLY A 215 -24.90 2.80 -7.38
N TRP A 216 -24.01 1.82 -7.60
CA TRP A 216 -23.22 1.20 -6.53
C TRP A 216 -21.75 1.08 -6.92
N VAL A 217 -20.90 1.16 -5.91
CA VAL A 217 -19.44 1.04 -6.03
C VAL A 217 -19.00 -0.25 -5.34
N THR A 218 -18.06 -0.96 -5.96
CA THR A 218 -17.41 -2.17 -5.44
C THR A 218 -15.90 -1.93 -5.42
N LEU A 219 -15.23 -2.34 -4.35
CA LEU A 219 -13.77 -2.28 -4.13
C LEU A 219 -13.23 -3.68 -3.80
#